data_AF-X1GG42-F1
#
_entry.id   AF-X1GG42-F1
#
_cell.length_a   1.000
_cell.length_b   1.000
_cell.length_c   1.000
_cell.angle_alpha   90.00
_cell.angle_beta   90.00
_cell.angle_gamma   90.00
#
_symmetry.space_group_name_H-M   'P 1'
#
loop_
_entity.id
_entity.type
_entity.pdbx_description
1 polymer ?
#
loop_
_entity_poly.entity_id
_entity_poly.type
_entity_poly.pdbx_seq_one_letter_code
_entity_poly.pdbx_strand_id
1 'polypeptide(L)'
;MKYITTIFKIGGKILDNFADLNSTISQLKQLFEEKLIQKIIIIPGGGSFANFIRKIYKELKFTEEIAHWMGIISMNYNGLEISKKFPDLQVIEKYDKLKEIRNTFCIFLPYEFLKENDKLPVILYYFS
;
A
#
# COMPACT_ATOMS: atom_id res chain seq x y z
N MET A 1 -19.73 21.39 2.51
CA MET A 1 -18.97 20.40 1.70
C MET A 1 -19.10 19.04 2.35
N LYS A 2 -19.37 17.99 1.57
CA LYS A 2 -19.38 16.60 2.05
C LYS A 2 -17.95 16.19 2.40
N TYR A 3 -17.77 15.58 3.57
CA TYR A 3 -16.50 15.00 3.96
C TYR A 3 -16.29 13.67 3.22
N ILE A 4 -15.22 13.55 2.45
CA ILE A 4 -14.90 12.41 1.61
C ILE A 4 -13.56 11.82 2.06
N THR A 5 -13.59 10.53 2.39
CA THR A 5 -12.41 9.71 2.60
C THR A 5 -12.30 8.71 1.46
N THR A 6 -11.14 8.64 0.82
CA THR A 6 -10.89 7.74 -0.30
C THR A 6 -9.60 6.97 -0.07
N ILE A 7 -9.66 5.67 -0.34
CA ILE A 7 -8.52 4.76 -0.25
C ILE A 7 -8.09 4.41 -1.68
N PHE A 8 -6.83 4.63 -2.01
CA PHE A 8 -6.23 4.32 -3.30
C PHE A 8 -5.21 3.22 -3.14
N LYS A 9 -5.48 2.05 -3.74
CA LYS A 9 -4.48 0.99 -3.86
C LYS A 9 -3.62 1.25 -5.10
N ILE A 10 -2.31 1.44 -4.92
CA ILE A 10 -1.38 1.61 -6.05
C ILE A 10 -0.83 0.26 -6.48
N GLY A 11 -1.16 -0.16 -7.70
CA GLY A 11 -0.74 -1.44 -8.27
C GLY A 11 0.75 -1.50 -8.58
N GLY A 12 1.31 -2.71 -8.60
CA GLY A 12 2.75 -2.94 -8.79
C GLY A 12 3.34 -2.31 -10.05
N LYS A 13 2.63 -2.36 -11.19
CA LYS A 13 3.10 -1.73 -12.44
C LYS A 13 3.33 -0.23 -12.31
N ILE A 14 2.47 0.47 -11.55
CA ILE A 14 2.62 1.91 -11.29
C ILE A 14 3.79 2.14 -10.33
N LEU A 15 3.96 1.29 -9.31
CA LEU A 15 5.08 1.40 -8.37
C LEU A 15 6.45 1.24 -9.05
N ASP A 16 6.52 0.32 -10.00
CA ASP A 16 7.73 -0.05 -10.71
C ASP A 16 8.13 0.99 -11.79
N ASN A 17 7.22 1.92 -12.15
CA ASN A 17 7.47 3.04 -13.06
C ASN A 17 7.38 4.38 -12.33
N PHE A 18 8.52 5.06 -12.15
CA PHE A 18 8.56 6.33 -11.43
C PHE A 18 7.72 7.45 -12.08
N ALA A 19 7.63 7.51 -13.42
CA ALA A 19 6.83 8.53 -14.09
C ALA A 19 5.34 8.34 -13.82
N ASP A 20 4.87 7.10 -13.87
CA ASP A 20 3.48 6.74 -13.58
C ASP A 20 3.14 7.00 -12.11
N LEU A 21 4.06 6.63 -11.19
CA LEU A 21 3.92 6.90 -9.77
C LEU A 21 3.86 8.41 -9.50
N ASN A 22 4.79 9.19 -10.05
CA ASN A 22 4.84 10.64 -9.87
C ASN A 22 3.58 11.32 -10.40
N SER A 23 3.12 10.93 -11.59
CA SER A 23 1.86 11.42 -12.17
C SER A 23 0.67 11.10 -11.27
N THR A 24 0.60 9.87 -10.75
CA THR A 24 -0.47 9.43 -9.84
C THR A 24 -0.48 10.24 -8.55
N ILE A 25 0.67 10.36 -7.87
CA ILE A 25 0.78 11.09 -6.60
C ILE A 25 0.44 12.58 -6.81
N SER A 26 0.89 13.18 -7.91
CA SER A 26 0.62 14.59 -8.22
C SER A 26 -0.88 14.87 -8.41
N GLN A 27 -1.59 14.01 -9.13
CA GLN A 27 -3.04 14.12 -9.31
C GLN A 27 -3.79 13.96 -7.98
N LEU A 28 -3.38 13.00 -7.14
CA LEU A 28 -3.98 12.84 -5.80
C LEU A 28 -3.69 14.05 -4.90
N LYS A 29 -2.48 14.61 -4.97
CA LYS A 29 -2.09 15.83 -4.25
C LYS A 29 -3.00 17.00 -4.64
N GLN A 30 -3.24 17.19 -5.94
CA GLN A 30 -4.14 18.22 -6.45
C GLN A 30 -5.56 18.05 -5.89
N LEU A 31 -6.13 16.83 -5.92
CA LEU A 31 -7.47 16.56 -5.36
C LEU A 31 -7.57 16.89 -3.86
N PHE A 32 -6.48 16.67 -3.12
CA PHE A 32 -6.39 16.99 -1.70
C PHE A 32 -6.28 18.50 -1.46
N GLU A 33 -5.41 19.19 -2.20
CA GLU A 33 -5.17 20.64 -2.10
C GLU A 33 -6.40 21.47 -2.50
N GLU A 34 -7.12 21.04 -3.54
CA GLU A 34 -8.40 21.62 -3.97
C GLU A 34 -9.56 21.29 -3.01
N LYS A 35 -9.29 20.52 -1.95
CA LYS A 35 -10.27 20.09 -0.95
C LYS A 35 -11.43 19.30 -1.55
N LEU A 36 -11.23 18.64 -2.69
CA LEU A 36 -12.21 17.73 -3.29
C LEU A 36 -12.29 16.42 -2.49
N ILE A 37 -11.17 15.97 -1.93
CA ILE A 37 -11.08 14.83 -1.01
C ILE A 37 -10.31 15.27 0.24
N GLN A 38 -10.92 15.14 1.42
CA GLN A 38 -10.31 15.59 2.68
C GLN A 38 -9.35 14.54 3.26
N LYS A 39 -9.54 13.27 2.92
CA LYS A 39 -8.70 12.20 3.43
C LYS A 39 -8.35 11.21 2.33
N ILE A 40 -7.09 11.25 1.91
CA ILE A 40 -6.53 10.34 0.92
C ILE A 40 -5.59 9.37 1.64
N ILE A 41 -5.87 8.08 1.47
CA ILE A 41 -5.08 6.99 2.04
C ILE A 41 -4.53 6.16 0.89
N ILE A 42 -3.21 6.13 0.73
CA ILE A 42 -2.53 5.30 -0.26
C ILE A 42 -2.18 3.96 0.39
N ILE A 43 -2.55 2.85 -0.25
CA ILE A 43 -2.08 1.51 0.11
C ILE A 43 -1.20 0.99 -1.04
N PRO A 44 0.12 0.86 -0.85
CA PRO A 44 1.01 0.33 -1.87
C PRO A 44 0.73 -1.17 -2.12
N GLY A 45 0.81 -1.60 -3.37
CA GLY A 45 0.92 -3.01 -3.74
C GLY A 45 2.34 -3.57 -3.51
N GLY A 46 2.52 -4.86 -3.75
CA GLY A 46 3.81 -5.54 -3.54
C GLY A 46 4.83 -5.38 -4.68
N GLY A 47 4.41 -4.95 -5.87
CA GLY A 47 5.31 -4.63 -6.99
C GLY A 47 6.26 -5.76 -7.40
N SER A 48 7.42 -5.36 -7.93
CA SER A 48 8.49 -6.30 -8.30
C SER A 48 8.98 -7.18 -7.13
N PHE A 49 8.90 -6.71 -5.88
CA PHE A 49 9.26 -7.52 -4.71
C PHE A 49 8.29 -8.70 -4.50
N ALA A 50 6.98 -8.48 -4.58
CA ALA A 50 6.02 -9.57 -4.50
C ALA A 50 6.14 -10.54 -5.69
N ASN A 51 6.48 -10.04 -6.88
CA ASN A 51 6.76 -10.90 -8.03
C ASN A 51 8.01 -11.77 -7.81
N PHE A 52 9.06 -11.19 -7.22
CA PHE A 52 10.27 -11.92 -6.83
C PHE A 52 9.96 -13.03 -5.82
N ILE A 53 9.16 -12.73 -4.78
CA ILE A 53 8.71 -13.74 -3.81
C ILE A 53 7.93 -14.87 -4.47
N ARG A 54 7.03 -14.55 -5.42
CA ARG A 54 6.31 -15.59 -6.19
C ARG A 54 7.25 -16.48 -6.98
N LYS A 55 8.31 -15.92 -7.57
CA LYS A 55 9.32 -16.70 -8.27
C LYS A 55 10.05 -17.65 -7.30
N ILE A 56 10.55 -17.12 -6.17
CA ILE A 56 11.26 -17.94 -5.18
C ILE A 56 10.34 -18.99 -4.54
N TYR A 57 9.06 -18.69 -4.34
CA TYR A 57 8.07 -19.68 -3.90
C TYR A 57 7.92 -20.84 -4.89
N LYS A 58 7.87 -20.55 -6.20
CA LYS A 58 7.79 -21.59 -7.23
C LYS A 58 9.04 -22.49 -7.25
N GLU A 59 10.20 -21.92 -6.95
CA GLU A 59 11.49 -22.64 -6.96
C GLU A 59 11.72 -23.44 -5.66
N LEU A 60 11.50 -22.83 -4.49
CA LEU A 60 11.83 -23.40 -3.18
C LEU A 60 10.66 -24.09 -2.49
N LYS A 61 9.42 -23.83 -2.91
CA LYS A 61 8.17 -24.41 -2.37
C LYS A 61 8.07 -24.36 -0.84
N PHE A 62 8.44 -23.24 -0.24
CA PHE A 62 8.16 -22.98 1.17
C PHE A 62 6.66 -22.76 1.40
N THR A 63 6.20 -22.56 2.64
CA THR A 63 4.76 -22.53 2.93
C THR A 63 4.06 -21.31 2.30
N GLU A 64 2.81 -21.51 1.88
CA GLU A 64 1.96 -20.44 1.34
C GLU A 64 1.79 -19.29 2.33
N GLU A 65 1.71 -19.59 3.63
CA GLU A 65 1.64 -18.58 4.69
C GLU A 65 2.86 -17.65 4.67
N ILE A 66 4.06 -18.20 4.59
CA ILE A 66 5.28 -17.39 4.52
C ILE A 66 5.26 -16.55 3.24
N ALA A 67 4.87 -17.13 2.10
CA ALA A 67 4.86 -16.43 0.82
C ALA A 67 3.85 -15.27 0.82
N HIS A 68 2.71 -15.48 1.45
CA HIS A 68 1.68 -14.49 1.67
C HIS A 68 2.20 -13.32 2.52
N TRP A 69 2.77 -13.60 3.70
CA TRP A 69 3.30 -12.55 4.57
C TRP A 69 4.47 -11.79 3.95
N MET A 70 5.35 -12.46 3.21
CA MET A 70 6.40 -11.79 2.45
C MET A 70 5.81 -10.83 1.39
N GLY A 71 4.69 -11.19 0.76
CA GLY A 71 3.95 -10.32 -0.14
C GLY A 71 3.41 -9.07 0.55
N ILE A 72 2.88 -9.21 1.77
CA ILE A 72 2.41 -8.08 2.59
C ILE A 72 3.59 -7.21 3.04
N ILE A 73 4.70 -7.81 3.47
CA ILE A 73 5.93 -7.08 3.83
C ILE A 73 6.44 -6.26 2.62
N SER A 74 6.33 -6.81 1.41
CA SER A 74 6.66 -6.07 0.18
C SER A 74 5.80 -4.82 -0.01
N MET A 75 4.52 -4.86 0.38
CA MET A 75 3.64 -3.69 0.37
C MET A 75 4.17 -2.62 1.34
N ASN A 76 4.49 -3.01 2.58
CA ASN A 76 5.07 -2.10 3.57
C ASN A 76 6.37 -1.46 3.05
N TYR A 77 7.28 -2.27 2.52
CA TYR A 77 8.54 -1.80 1.97
C TYR A 77 8.31 -0.77 0.86
N ASN A 78 7.42 -1.07 -0.09
CA ASN A 78 7.09 -0.12 -1.14
C ASN A 78 6.50 1.18 -0.59
N GLY A 79 5.69 1.12 0.47
CA GLY A 79 5.19 2.32 1.14
C GLY A 79 6.30 3.21 1.69
N LEU A 80 7.29 2.61 2.35
CA LEU A 80 8.48 3.33 2.84
C LEU A 80 9.33 3.91 1.69
N GLU A 81 9.45 3.19 0.58
CA GLU A 81 10.15 3.71 -0.61
C GLU A 81 9.41 4.88 -1.26
N ILE A 82 8.06 4.84 -1.31
CA ILE A 82 7.26 5.97 -1.78
C ILE A 82 7.48 7.17 -0.85
N SER A 83 7.48 7.00 0.48
CA SER A 83 7.66 8.15 1.39
C SER A 83 9.04 8.80 1.27
N LYS A 84 10.08 8.04 0.90
CA LYS A 84 11.40 8.61 0.59
C LYS A 84 11.39 9.46 -0.68
N LYS A 85 10.61 9.06 -1.69
CA LYS A 85 10.45 9.79 -2.97
C LYS A 85 9.52 11.00 -2.84
N PHE A 86 8.56 10.93 -1.92
CA PHE A 86 7.55 11.97 -1.68
C PHE A 86 7.50 12.30 -0.18
N PRO A 87 8.45 13.12 0.33
CA PRO A 87 8.57 13.40 1.77
C PRO A 87 7.36 14.06 2.42
N ASP A 88 6.51 14.73 1.62
CA ASP A 88 5.26 15.34 2.07
C ASP A 88 4.20 14.30 2.49
N LEU A 89 4.35 13.04 2.05
CA LEU A 89 3.41 11.97 2.39
C LEU A 89 3.74 11.39 3.76
N GLN A 90 2.84 11.61 4.72
CA GLN A 90 2.93 10.98 6.02
C GLN A 90 2.77 9.45 5.90
N VAL A 91 3.62 8.70 6.58
CA VAL A 91 3.46 7.25 6.76
C VAL A 91 2.70 6.95 8.04
N ILE A 92 1.72 6.06 7.97
CA ILE A 92 0.89 5.63 9.09
C ILE A 92 0.82 4.11 9.10
N GLU A 93 1.16 3.48 10.23
CA GLU A 93 1.08 2.02 10.41
C GLU A 93 -0.08 1.63 11.32
N LYS A 94 -0.29 2.42 12.38
CA LYS A 94 -1.37 2.18 13.35
C LYS A 94 -2.73 2.60 12.80
N TYR A 95 -3.64 1.64 12.72
CA TYR A 95 -5.00 1.87 12.23
C TYR A 95 -5.82 2.83 13.11
N ASP A 96 -5.62 2.81 14.43
CA ASP A 96 -6.29 3.75 15.33
C ASP A 96 -5.89 5.20 15.07
N LYS A 97 -4.58 5.45 14.86
CA LYS A 97 -4.08 6.74 14.40
C LYS A 97 -4.71 7.15 13.06
N LEU A 98 -4.85 6.19 12.14
CA LEU A 98 -5.50 6.45 10.85
C LEU A 98 -6.96 6.87 11.04
N LYS A 99 -7.72 6.26 11.95
CA LYS A 99 -9.14 6.59 12.21
C LYS A 99 -9.35 8.02 12.71
N GLU A 100 -8.48 8.48 13.60
CA GLU A 100 -8.61 9.79 14.26
C GLU A 100 -8.34 10.96 13.33
N ILE A 101 -7.43 10.79 12.36
CA ILE A 101 -7.02 11.87 11.47
C ILE A 101 -8.09 12.12 10.40
N ARG A 102 -8.58 13.37 10.29
CA ARG A 102 -9.63 13.75 9.33
C ARG A 102 -9.13 14.45 8.07
N ASN A 103 -8.04 15.20 8.13
CA ASN A 103 -7.51 15.92 6.98
C ASN A 103 -6.08 15.47 6.70
N THR A 104 -5.92 14.44 5.85
CA THR A 104 -4.60 13.84 5.62
C THR A 104 -4.45 13.27 4.23
N PHE A 105 -3.23 13.40 3.70
CA PHE A 105 -2.76 12.69 2.55
C PHE A 105 -1.58 11.81 2.98
N CYS A 106 -1.82 10.51 3.06
CA CYS A 106 -0.88 9.60 3.73
C CYS A 106 -0.74 8.26 3.01
N ILE A 107 0.35 7.57 3.31
CA ILE A 107 0.59 6.17 2.97
C ILE A 107 0.27 5.34 4.21
N PHE A 108 -0.59 4.35 4.05
CA PHE A 108 -0.90 3.39 5.09
C PHE A 108 -0.13 2.08 4.86
N LEU A 109 0.63 1.65 5.86
CA LEU A 109 1.38 0.40 5.84
C LEU A 109 0.52 -0.73 6.42
N PRO A 110 0.06 -1.69 5.60
CA PRO A 110 -0.99 -2.62 6.02
C PRO A 110 -0.53 -3.76 6.92
N TYR A 111 0.79 -4.01 7.05
CA TYR A 111 1.30 -5.20 7.73
C TYR A 111 0.78 -5.38 9.14
N GLU A 112 0.90 -4.38 10.01
CA GLU A 112 0.48 -4.50 11.41
C GLU A 112 -1.03 -4.73 11.51
N PHE A 113 -1.81 -3.93 10.77
CA PHE A 113 -3.27 -4.07 10.75
C PHE A 113 -3.71 -5.45 10.29
N LEU A 114 -3.10 -5.99 9.22
CA LEU A 114 -3.39 -7.35 8.76
C LEU A 114 -2.90 -8.38 9.77
N LYS A 115 -1.72 -8.21 10.39
CA LYS A 115 -1.23 -9.17 11.39
C LYS A 115 -2.15 -9.28 12.61
N GLU A 116 -2.77 -8.18 13.00
CA GLU A 116 -3.69 -8.11 14.14
C GLU A 116 -5.11 -8.57 13.81
N ASN A 117 -5.58 -8.39 12.56
CA ASN A 117 -6.99 -8.59 12.19
C ASN A 117 -7.23 -9.77 11.24
N ASP A 118 -6.18 -10.31 10.61
CA ASP A 118 -6.33 -11.31 9.58
C ASP A 118 -6.29 -12.73 10.17
N LYS A 119 -7.44 -13.41 10.13
CA LYS A 119 -7.50 -14.87 10.17
C LYS A 119 -7.26 -15.34 8.73
N LEU A 120 -5.99 -15.51 8.34
CA LEU A 120 -5.51 -16.00 7.03
C LEU A 120 -6.66 -16.46 6.10
N PRO A 121 -7.10 -15.66 5.11
CA PRO A 121 -8.06 -16.16 4.18
C PRO A 121 -7.34 -17.20 3.30
N VAL A 122 -7.90 -18.40 3.21
CA VAL A 122 -7.48 -19.43 2.26
C VAL A 122 -7.71 -18.85 0.85
N ILE A 123 -6.69 -18.24 0.24
CA ILE A 123 -6.82 -17.57 -1.06
C ILE A 123 -5.81 -18.13 -2.06
N LEU A 124 -6.33 -19.05 -2.86
CA LEU A 124 -5.78 -19.70 -4.06
C LEU A 124 -5.31 -18.76 -5.19
N TYR A 125 -5.39 -17.43 -5.04
CA TYR A 125 -5.28 -16.48 -6.16
C TYR A 125 -3.94 -15.75 -6.30
N TYR A 126 -2.96 -16.02 -5.44
CA TYR A 126 -1.63 -15.39 -5.55
C TYR A 126 -0.58 -16.26 -6.26
N PHE A 127 -0.82 -17.57 -6.41
CA PHE A 127 0.19 -18.54 -6.83
C PHE A 127 -0.22 -19.50 -7.96
N SER A 128 -1.46 -19.42 -8.46
CA SER A 128 -1.87 -20.02 -9.74
C SER A 128 -1.26 -19.27 -10.91
#